data_AF-A0A231RU28-F1
#
_entry.id   AF-A0A231RU28-F1
#
_cell.length_a   1.000
_cell.length_b   1.000
_cell.length_c   1.000
_cell.angle_alpha   90.00
_cell.angle_beta   90.00
_cell.angle_gamma   90.00
#
_symmetry.space_group_name_H-M   'P 1'
#
loop_
_entity.id
_entity.type
_entity.pdbx_description
1 polymer ?
#
loop_
_entity_poly.entity_id
_entity_poly.type
_entity_poly.pdbx_seq_one_letter_code
_entity_poly.pdbx_strand_id
1 'polypeptide(L)'
;MKKTVMMLMVLALTVVLAACGQNNNSGGASPSPESSAPESSAPASESPAAELSGSLLATGSSALLPLVEQASKKFMDIHKGVSIQVQAGGSGTGLTQVSEGQSDIGNSDVFAEEKLDAAKAAELVDHQVAVVGMAAVVNPNVSVDSLTKQQLVDIFTGKVTNWKDLGGEDQKIQIINRPSSSGTRATFETYALGQKSEDLQGSIQEDSSGTVRKLVGETPGAIGYLALSYLDESIKVLKYDGVEATVENVANGTYPVWAYEHMYTKGEPSELAKAFLDFMLTDEIQNNDVVELGYIPANKMEIKRDVNGTITK
;
A
#
# COMPACT_ATOMS: atom_id res chain seq x y z
N MET A 1 34.59 -29.42 -17.70
CA MET A 1 35.99 -29.07 -17.41
C MET A 1 36.08 -27.58 -17.10
N LYS A 2 36.69 -27.23 -15.95
CA LYS A 2 37.19 -25.90 -15.49
C LYS A 2 36.14 -24.77 -15.38
N LYS A 3 35.53 -24.45 -14.22
CA LYS A 3 36.02 -23.92 -12.92
C LYS A 3 36.88 -22.65 -13.03
N THR A 4 36.33 -21.53 -12.55
CA THR A 4 37.12 -20.49 -11.86
C THR A 4 36.27 -19.87 -10.76
N VAL A 5 36.71 -20.12 -9.52
CA VAL A 5 36.19 -19.59 -8.25
C VAL A 5 37.09 -18.40 -7.91
N MET A 6 36.54 -17.24 -7.58
CA MET A 6 37.32 -16.08 -7.13
C MET A 6 37.04 -15.79 -5.65
N MET A 7 38.15 -15.81 -4.93
CA MET A 7 38.45 -15.87 -3.52
C MET A 7 38.02 -14.63 -2.71
N LEU A 8 37.41 -14.86 -1.54
CA LEU A 8 37.22 -13.91 -0.44
C LEU A 8 38.58 -13.63 0.24
N MET A 9 38.86 -12.37 0.60
CA MET A 9 39.99 -11.99 1.45
C MET A 9 39.48 -11.24 2.68
N VAL A 10 39.49 -11.90 3.82
CA VAL A 10 39.18 -11.34 5.14
C VAL A 10 40.48 -10.80 5.74
N LEU A 11 40.48 -9.54 6.16
CA LEU A 11 41.58 -8.94 6.92
C LEU A 11 41.04 -8.48 8.29
N ALA A 12 41.29 -9.30 9.30
CA ALA A 12 41.11 -8.94 10.70
C ALA A 12 42.41 -8.32 11.22
N LEU A 13 42.33 -7.16 11.86
CA LEU A 13 43.47 -6.53 12.54
C LEU A 13 43.04 -6.08 13.93
N THR A 14 43.32 -6.93 14.92
CA THR A 14 43.26 -6.61 16.35
C THR A 14 44.64 -6.13 16.81
N VAL A 15 44.72 -4.94 17.41
CA VAL A 15 45.89 -4.50 18.17
C VAL A 15 45.43 -4.15 19.58
N VAL A 16 45.88 -4.95 20.54
CA VAL A 16 45.86 -4.66 21.98
C VAL A 16 47.29 -4.36 22.38
N LEU A 17 47.54 -3.20 22.98
CA LEU A 17 48.76 -2.91 23.72
C LEU A 17 48.41 -2.11 24.98
N ALA A 18 48.58 -2.77 26.11
CA ALA A 18 48.59 -2.19 27.44
C ALA A 18 49.94 -1.50 27.68
N ALA A 19 49.93 -0.37 28.40
CA ALA A 19 51.11 0.16 29.08
C ALA A 19 50.70 0.82 30.40
N CYS A 20 51.51 0.53 31.43
CA CYS A 20 51.27 0.69 32.85
C CYS A 20 51.75 2.03 33.44
N GLY A 21 51.15 2.41 34.58
CA GLY A 21 51.84 2.93 35.78
C GLY A 21 52.17 4.43 35.83
N GLN A 22 52.21 5.13 36.97
CA GLN A 22 52.10 4.74 38.39
C GLN A 22 52.11 6.00 39.30
N ASN A 23 51.40 5.94 40.45
CA ASN A 23 51.60 6.59 41.77
C ASN A 23 51.69 8.13 41.88
N ASN A 24 51.37 8.79 43.00
CA ASN A 24 50.85 8.48 44.34
C ASN A 24 50.45 9.83 44.97
N ASN A 25 49.54 9.84 45.95
CA ASN A 25 49.76 10.31 47.33
C ASN A 25 48.51 10.95 47.99
N SER A 26 47.85 10.11 48.82
CA SER A 26 47.55 10.31 50.25
C SER A 26 46.69 11.47 50.80
N GLY A 27 45.70 11.06 51.61
CA GLY A 27 45.07 11.81 52.71
C GLY A 27 43.63 12.25 52.40
N GLY A 28 42.53 11.77 53.00
CA GLY A 28 42.34 11.14 54.30
C GLY A 28 41.77 12.14 55.32
N ALA A 29 40.45 12.38 55.29
CA ALA A 29 39.57 12.55 56.47
C ALA A 29 38.18 13.07 56.07
N SER A 30 37.14 12.44 56.62
CA SER A 30 35.79 12.98 56.80
C SER A 30 35.51 12.96 58.31
N PRO A 31 34.74 13.92 58.87
CA PRO A 31 33.32 13.62 59.08
C PRO A 31 32.35 14.82 58.90
N SER A 32 31.07 14.45 58.74
CA SER A 32 29.77 15.15 58.61
C SER A 32 29.41 16.21 59.70
N PRO A 33 28.14 16.68 59.81
CA PRO A 33 27.23 17.39 58.87
C PRO A 33 26.68 18.72 59.46
N GLU A 34 26.09 19.64 58.67
CA GLU A 34 24.86 20.40 59.04
C GLU A 34 24.44 21.50 58.03
N SER A 35 23.12 21.67 57.96
CA SER A 35 22.32 22.87 57.68
C SER A 35 21.92 23.24 56.24
N SER A 36 20.63 23.02 56.03
CA SER A 36 19.74 23.35 54.94
C SER A 36 19.37 24.84 54.88
N ALA A 37 19.26 25.40 53.67
CA ALA A 37 18.39 26.53 53.32
C ALA A 37 17.94 26.38 51.84
N PRO A 38 16.73 26.82 51.47
CA PRO A 38 16.06 26.34 50.27
C PRO A 38 16.51 27.10 49.02
N GLU A 39 17.00 26.38 48.01
CA GLU A 39 17.20 26.95 46.68
C GLU A 39 15.88 26.98 45.90
N SER A 40 15.61 28.18 45.41
CA SER A 40 14.55 28.57 44.51
C SER A 40 14.35 27.56 43.36
N SER A 41 13.16 26.99 43.27
CA SER A 41 12.71 26.17 42.15
C SER A 41 12.69 27.00 40.85
N ALA A 42 13.72 26.82 40.03
CA ALA A 42 13.67 27.18 38.61
C ALA A 42 12.60 26.32 37.92
N PRO A 43 11.85 26.86 36.94
CA PRO A 43 10.89 26.08 36.18
C PRO A 43 11.62 24.95 35.45
N ALA A 44 11.08 23.74 35.55
CA ALA A 44 11.56 22.58 34.82
C ALA A 44 11.59 22.93 33.32
N SER A 45 12.79 22.97 32.73
CA SER A 45 12.94 22.90 31.28
C SER A 45 12.20 21.65 30.82
N GLU A 46 11.13 21.84 30.04
CA GLU A 46 10.61 20.78 29.19
C GLU A 46 11.78 20.29 28.34
N SER A 47 12.20 19.06 28.60
CA SER A 47 13.15 18.36 27.75
C SER A 47 12.54 18.37 26.33
N PRO A 48 13.28 18.77 25.28
CA PRO A 48 12.76 18.72 23.92
C PRO A 48 12.26 17.30 23.67
N ALA A 49 11.02 17.16 23.19
CA ALA A 49 10.53 15.89 22.70
C ALA A 49 11.60 15.34 21.74
N ALA A 50 12.03 14.10 21.95
CA ALA A 50 13.05 13.48 21.09
C ALA A 50 12.57 13.59 19.63
N GLU A 51 13.39 14.19 18.77
CA GLU A 51 13.03 14.31 17.35
C GLU A 51 12.98 12.93 16.72
N LEU A 52 11.84 12.62 16.10
CA LEU A 52 11.61 11.34 15.44
C LEU A 52 12.65 11.15 14.32
N SER A 53 13.27 9.96 14.26
CA SER A 53 14.28 9.63 13.27
C SER A 53 14.31 8.14 12.95
N GLY A 54 14.93 7.78 11.82
CA GLY A 54 15.07 6.40 11.36
C GLY A 54 14.60 6.20 9.93
N SER A 55 14.48 4.94 9.52
CA SER A 55 14.03 4.57 8.18
C SER A 55 12.83 3.62 8.25
N LEU A 56 11.88 3.79 7.33
CA LEU A 56 10.80 2.83 7.08
C LEU A 56 10.81 2.37 5.62
N LEU A 57 10.50 1.10 5.42
CA LEU A 57 10.19 0.52 4.13
C LEU A 57 8.72 0.06 4.12
N ALA A 58 7.91 0.68 3.26
CA ALA A 58 6.53 0.29 2.99
C ALA A 58 6.43 -0.34 1.59
N THR A 59 5.89 -1.55 1.48
CA THR A 59 5.83 -2.28 0.20
C THR A 59 4.46 -2.88 -0.09
N GLY A 60 4.10 -3.02 -1.36
CA GLY A 60 2.93 -3.83 -1.76
C GLY A 60 2.02 -3.16 -2.77
N SER A 61 0.78 -2.87 -2.37
CA SER A 61 -0.28 -2.36 -3.25
C SER A 61 0.19 -1.22 -4.14
N SER A 62 0.07 -1.42 -5.45
CA SER A 62 0.23 -0.36 -6.44
C SER A 62 -1.03 0.47 -6.64
N ALA A 63 -2.17 0.10 -6.05
CA ALA A 63 -3.36 0.95 -6.01
C ALA A 63 -3.30 1.94 -4.85
N LEU A 64 -2.66 1.60 -3.73
CA LEU A 64 -2.42 2.47 -2.57
C LEU A 64 -1.19 3.39 -2.72
N LEU A 65 -0.29 3.06 -3.65
CA LEU A 65 0.99 3.74 -3.83
C LEU A 65 0.87 5.28 -3.86
N PRO A 66 -0.03 5.92 -4.63
CA PRO A 66 -0.12 7.38 -4.70
C PRO A 66 -0.32 8.04 -3.34
N LEU A 67 -1.22 7.50 -2.51
CA LEU A 67 -1.52 8.05 -1.18
C LEU A 67 -0.31 7.91 -0.25
N VAL A 68 0.33 6.74 -0.23
CA VAL A 68 1.46 6.48 0.67
C VAL A 68 2.68 7.29 0.25
N GLU A 69 2.95 7.46 -1.05
CA GLU A 69 4.03 8.33 -1.53
C GLU A 69 3.81 9.80 -1.14
N GLN A 70 2.58 10.30 -1.33
CA GLN A 70 2.23 11.69 -0.98
C GLN A 70 2.33 11.95 0.53
N ALA A 71 1.75 11.06 1.34
CA ALA A 71 1.85 11.15 2.80
C ALA A 71 3.29 10.99 3.30
N SER A 72 4.06 10.07 2.72
CA SER A 72 5.48 9.87 3.07
C SER A 72 6.30 11.13 2.84
N LYS A 73 6.08 11.81 1.72
CA LYS A 73 6.76 13.08 1.41
C LYS A 73 6.44 14.15 2.46
N LYS A 74 5.15 14.34 2.76
CA LYS A 74 4.71 15.30 3.79
C LYS A 74 5.29 14.97 5.17
N PHE A 75 5.28 13.70 5.55
CA PHE A 75 5.80 13.24 6.84
C PHE A 75 7.32 13.49 6.96
N MET A 76 8.10 13.18 5.92
CA MET A 76 9.54 13.48 5.88
C MET A 76 9.82 14.99 5.85
N ASP A 77 8.89 15.79 5.31
CA ASP A 77 9.00 17.24 5.36
C ASP A 77 8.85 17.80 6.78
N ILE A 78 8.02 17.17 7.61
CA ILE A 78 7.83 17.52 9.02
C ILE A 78 8.98 16.96 9.88
N HIS A 79 9.39 15.71 9.62
CA HIS A 79 10.38 14.98 10.40
C HIS A 79 11.67 14.77 9.62
N LYS A 80 12.59 15.76 9.67
CA LYS A 80 13.82 15.76 8.86
C LYS A 80 14.80 14.61 9.13
N GLY A 81 14.67 13.94 10.27
CA GLY A 81 15.46 12.75 10.63
C GLY A 81 14.89 11.42 10.10
N VAL A 82 13.76 11.45 9.41
CA VAL A 82 13.04 10.27 8.92
C VAL A 82 13.27 10.09 7.42
N SER A 83 13.42 8.84 7.00
CA SER A 83 13.42 8.41 5.60
C SER A 83 12.36 7.32 5.39
N ILE A 84 11.41 7.53 4.49
CA ILE A 84 10.40 6.54 4.14
C ILE A 84 10.57 6.16 2.67
N GLN A 85 10.76 4.88 2.41
CA GLN A 85 10.79 4.29 1.08
C GLN A 85 9.48 3.56 0.83
N VAL A 86 8.85 3.85 -0.30
CA VAL A 86 7.60 3.21 -0.72
C VAL A 86 7.87 2.44 -2.01
N GLN A 87 7.46 1.18 -2.06
CA GLN A 87 7.68 0.32 -3.23
C GLN A 87 6.39 -0.41 -3.61
N ALA A 88 5.99 -0.30 -4.87
CA ALA A 88 4.96 -1.17 -5.43
C ALA A 88 5.48 -2.59 -5.67
N GLY A 89 4.56 -3.55 -5.71
CA GLY A 89 4.82 -4.94 -6.12
C GLY A 89 3.58 -5.85 -6.04
N GLY A 90 2.42 -5.26 -5.74
CA GLY A 90 1.16 -5.97 -5.49
C GLY A 90 0.96 -6.33 -4.01
N SER A 91 -0.29 -6.34 -3.60
CA SER A 91 -0.75 -6.60 -2.23
C SER A 91 -0.25 -7.92 -1.66
N GLY A 92 -0.22 -8.99 -2.47
CA GLY A 92 0.34 -10.28 -2.05
C GLY A 92 1.84 -10.20 -1.75
N THR A 93 2.60 -9.38 -2.49
CA THR A 93 4.02 -9.15 -2.24
C THR A 93 4.23 -8.37 -0.95
N GLY A 94 3.45 -7.30 -0.73
CA GLY A 94 3.52 -6.49 0.49
C GLY A 94 3.21 -7.30 1.75
N LEU A 95 2.11 -8.07 1.71
CA LEU A 95 1.72 -8.98 2.79
C LEU A 95 2.79 -10.04 3.09
N THR A 96 3.39 -10.63 2.05
CA THR A 96 4.47 -11.61 2.22
C THR A 96 5.69 -10.96 2.87
N GLN A 97 6.14 -9.82 2.36
CA GLN A 97 7.34 -9.12 2.86
C GLN A 97 7.20 -8.68 4.31
N VAL A 98 6.06 -8.08 4.69
CA VAL A 98 5.86 -7.67 6.09
C VAL A 98 5.75 -8.89 7.02
N SER A 99 5.05 -9.95 6.60
CA SER A 99 4.95 -11.19 7.39
C SER A 99 6.31 -11.87 7.62
N GLU A 100 7.25 -11.67 6.72
CA GLU A 100 8.61 -12.21 6.79
C GLU A 100 9.61 -11.22 7.41
N GLY A 101 9.15 -10.03 7.83
CA GLY A 101 10.00 -8.98 8.43
C GLY A 101 10.98 -8.35 7.43
N GLN A 102 10.67 -8.39 6.13
CA GLN A 102 11.47 -7.80 5.07
C GLN A 102 11.10 -6.33 4.80
N SER A 103 9.90 -5.92 5.20
CA SER A 103 9.43 -4.53 5.21
C SER A 103 8.82 -4.20 6.57
N ASP A 104 8.82 -2.91 6.91
CA ASP A 104 8.20 -2.41 8.14
C ASP A 104 6.67 -2.36 7.99
N ILE A 105 6.19 -2.04 6.78
CA ILE A 105 4.77 -1.92 6.44
C ILE A 105 4.47 -2.70 5.15
N GLY A 106 3.40 -3.50 5.17
CA GLY A 106 2.83 -4.17 4.00
C GLY A 106 1.53 -3.50 3.55
N ASN A 107 1.57 -2.78 2.43
CA ASN A 107 0.42 -2.13 1.81
C ASN A 107 -0.42 -3.15 1.04
N SER A 108 -1.73 -3.16 1.24
CA SER A 108 -2.61 -4.17 0.64
C SER A 108 -4.02 -3.65 0.34
N ASP A 109 -4.57 -4.05 -0.81
CA ASP A 109 -5.98 -3.85 -1.19
C ASP A 109 -6.91 -4.95 -0.65
N VAL A 110 -6.34 -5.96 -0.01
CA VAL A 110 -7.05 -7.17 0.42
C VAL A 110 -6.69 -7.50 1.86
N PHE A 111 -7.57 -8.24 2.53
CA PHE A 111 -7.27 -8.75 3.86
C PHE A 111 -6.09 -9.72 3.81
N ALA A 112 -5.29 -9.74 4.86
CA ALA A 112 -4.11 -10.62 4.95
C ALA A 112 -4.49 -12.09 4.74
N GLU A 113 -5.64 -12.51 5.29
CA GLU A 113 -6.22 -13.85 5.23
C GLU A 113 -6.56 -14.30 3.81
N GLU A 114 -6.72 -13.37 2.87
CA GLU A 114 -7.00 -13.71 1.47
C GLU A 114 -5.74 -14.14 0.70
N LYS A 115 -4.54 -13.84 1.22
CA LYS A 115 -3.27 -14.08 0.53
C LYS A 115 -2.26 -14.87 1.37
N LEU A 116 -2.38 -14.86 2.69
CA LEU A 116 -1.50 -15.57 3.61
C LEU A 116 -2.22 -16.75 4.27
N ASP A 117 -1.46 -17.70 4.77
CA ASP A 117 -2.00 -18.70 5.68
C ASP A 117 -2.47 -18.04 6.99
N ALA A 118 -3.43 -18.68 7.66
CA ALA A 118 -4.05 -18.13 8.86
C ALA A 118 -3.07 -17.84 10.01
N ALA A 119 -1.97 -18.60 10.12
CA ALA A 119 -0.98 -18.38 11.17
C ALA A 119 -0.18 -17.11 10.90
N LYS A 120 0.31 -16.92 9.66
CA LYS A 120 0.99 -15.69 9.25
C LYS A 120 0.08 -14.47 9.29
N ALA A 121 -1.16 -14.59 8.81
CA ALA A 121 -2.12 -13.48 8.85
C ALA A 121 -2.39 -13.02 10.29
N ALA A 122 -2.51 -13.94 11.24
CA ALA A 122 -2.73 -13.63 12.65
C ALA A 122 -1.53 -12.96 13.35
N GLU A 123 -0.33 -12.97 12.75
CA GLU A 123 0.83 -12.22 13.24
C GLU A 123 0.82 -10.75 12.79
N LEU A 124 -0.06 -10.38 11.85
CA LEU A 124 -0.13 -9.03 11.31
C LEU A 124 -1.16 -8.19 12.04
N VAL A 125 -0.88 -6.90 12.18
CA VAL A 125 -1.81 -5.90 12.69
C VAL A 125 -2.31 -5.08 11.50
N ASP A 126 -3.63 -5.04 11.31
CA ASP A 126 -4.29 -4.28 10.25
C ASP A 126 -4.47 -2.81 10.64
N HIS A 127 -4.03 -1.91 9.78
CA HIS A 127 -4.33 -0.48 9.85
C HIS A 127 -5.02 -0.03 8.56
N GLN A 128 -6.35 0.10 8.60
CA GLN A 128 -7.14 0.58 7.46
C GLN A 128 -7.02 2.09 7.35
N VAL A 129 -6.47 2.58 6.24
CA VAL A 129 -6.16 4.01 6.03
C VAL A 129 -7.09 4.69 5.03
N ALA A 130 -7.72 3.92 4.14
CA ALA A 130 -8.69 4.43 3.17
C ALA A 130 -9.58 3.30 2.61
N VAL A 131 -10.51 3.67 1.73
CA VAL A 131 -11.24 2.78 0.84
C VAL A 131 -11.04 3.27 -0.59
N VAL A 132 -10.96 2.34 -1.56
CA VAL A 132 -10.89 2.69 -2.98
C VAL A 132 -11.92 1.90 -3.80
N GLY A 133 -12.55 2.57 -4.76
CA GLY A 133 -13.29 1.89 -5.82
C GLY A 133 -12.36 1.37 -6.91
N MET A 134 -12.74 0.31 -7.61
CA MET A 134 -11.99 -0.20 -8.76
C MET A 134 -12.92 -0.40 -9.95
N ALA A 135 -12.53 0.11 -11.10
CA ALA A 135 -13.37 0.13 -12.29
C ALA A 135 -12.72 -0.59 -13.47
N ALA A 136 -13.57 -1.16 -14.33
CA ALA A 136 -13.14 -1.55 -15.67
C ALA A 136 -12.87 -0.28 -16.49
N VAL A 137 -11.71 -0.26 -17.14
CA VAL A 137 -11.24 0.87 -17.95
C VAL A 137 -10.90 0.39 -19.34
N VAL A 138 -11.18 1.22 -20.34
CA VAL A 138 -10.95 0.91 -21.75
C VAL A 138 -10.21 2.04 -22.44
N ASN A 139 -9.64 1.71 -23.60
CA ASN A 139 -9.13 2.71 -24.52
C ASN A 139 -10.24 3.73 -24.86
N PRO A 140 -9.96 5.04 -24.91
CA PRO A 140 -10.97 6.07 -25.17
C PRO A 140 -11.76 5.88 -26.48
N ASN A 141 -11.18 5.19 -27.46
CA ASN A 141 -11.84 4.95 -28.76
C ASN A 141 -12.86 3.80 -28.74
N VAL A 142 -12.96 3.03 -27.66
CA VAL A 142 -14.03 2.03 -27.50
C VAL A 142 -15.35 2.77 -27.32
N SER A 143 -16.38 2.46 -28.11
CA SER A 143 -17.68 3.13 -28.05
C SER A 143 -18.63 2.60 -26.97
N VAL A 144 -18.37 1.39 -26.44
CA VAL A 144 -19.16 0.79 -25.36
C VAL A 144 -18.95 1.55 -24.06
N ASP A 145 -20.03 1.99 -23.40
CA ASP A 145 -19.97 2.80 -22.15
C ASP A 145 -20.35 2.03 -20.88
N SER A 146 -21.00 0.88 -21.03
CA SER A 146 -21.45 0.06 -19.91
C SER A 146 -21.27 -1.41 -20.26
N LEU A 147 -20.81 -2.19 -19.29
CA LEU A 147 -20.81 -3.64 -19.37
C LEU A 147 -21.58 -4.23 -18.20
N THR A 148 -22.33 -5.28 -18.49
CA THR A 148 -22.90 -6.12 -17.44
C THR A 148 -21.83 -6.98 -16.79
N LYS A 149 -22.09 -7.47 -15.58
CA LYS A 149 -21.25 -8.49 -14.94
C LYS A 149 -20.91 -9.65 -15.86
N GLN A 150 -21.91 -10.21 -16.55
CA GLN A 150 -21.71 -11.37 -17.42
C GLN A 150 -20.83 -11.04 -18.63
N GLN A 151 -20.97 -9.85 -19.21
CA GLN A 151 -20.11 -9.42 -20.31
C GLN A 151 -18.66 -9.23 -19.86
N LEU A 152 -18.43 -8.67 -18.67
CA LEU A 152 -17.08 -8.62 -18.09
C LEU A 152 -16.50 -10.03 -17.91
N VAL A 153 -17.27 -10.97 -17.35
CA VAL A 153 -16.85 -12.38 -17.25
C VAL A 153 -16.51 -12.95 -18.63
N ASP A 154 -17.35 -12.74 -19.64
CA ASP A 154 -17.13 -13.31 -20.97
C ASP A 154 -15.90 -12.72 -21.66
N ILE A 155 -15.59 -11.44 -21.43
CA ILE A 155 -14.34 -10.81 -21.89
C ILE A 155 -13.14 -11.43 -21.17
N PHE A 156 -13.12 -11.39 -19.83
CA PHE A 156 -11.96 -11.84 -19.04
C PHE A 156 -11.78 -13.37 -19.00
N THR A 157 -12.74 -14.14 -19.53
CA THR A 157 -12.61 -15.59 -19.81
C THR A 157 -12.38 -15.91 -21.29
N GLY A 158 -12.31 -14.90 -22.15
CA GLY A 158 -11.97 -15.05 -23.57
C GLY A 158 -13.10 -15.60 -24.44
N LYS A 159 -14.33 -15.68 -23.92
CA LYS A 159 -15.52 -16.04 -24.71
C LYS A 159 -15.91 -14.92 -25.68
N VAL A 160 -15.76 -13.67 -25.25
CA VAL A 160 -15.92 -12.48 -26.09
C VAL A 160 -14.53 -11.90 -26.35
N THR A 161 -14.17 -11.75 -27.62
CA THR A 161 -12.83 -11.31 -28.03
C THR A 161 -12.85 -10.09 -28.95
N ASN A 162 -14.04 -9.56 -29.27
CA ASN A 162 -14.22 -8.41 -30.14
C ASN A 162 -15.34 -7.51 -29.63
N TRP A 163 -15.16 -6.20 -29.72
CA TRP A 163 -16.12 -5.20 -29.25
C TRP A 163 -17.44 -5.21 -30.02
N LYS A 164 -17.47 -5.69 -31.27
CA LYS A 164 -18.71 -5.81 -32.06
C LYS A 164 -19.72 -6.77 -31.44
N ASP A 165 -19.24 -7.78 -30.71
CA ASP A 165 -20.09 -8.74 -30.00
C ASP A 165 -20.79 -8.11 -28.79
N LEU A 166 -20.40 -6.87 -28.45
CA LEU A 166 -20.92 -6.06 -27.35
C LEU A 166 -21.58 -4.76 -27.84
N GLY A 167 -21.83 -4.64 -29.15
CA GLY A 167 -22.44 -3.46 -29.77
C GLY A 167 -21.47 -2.31 -30.08
N GLY A 168 -20.15 -2.57 -29.99
CA GLY A 168 -19.11 -1.64 -30.42
C GLY A 168 -18.66 -1.85 -31.87
N GLU A 169 -17.51 -1.27 -32.21
CA GLU A 169 -16.87 -1.43 -33.52
C GLU A 169 -16.26 -2.83 -33.71
N ASP A 170 -15.97 -3.22 -34.97
CA ASP A 170 -15.19 -4.44 -35.27
C ASP A 170 -13.72 -4.25 -34.88
N GLN A 171 -13.46 -4.34 -33.58
CA GLN A 171 -12.19 -4.08 -32.93
C GLN A 171 -11.90 -5.22 -31.96
N LYS A 172 -10.76 -5.90 -32.16
CA LYS A 172 -10.29 -6.93 -31.25
C LYS A 172 -10.09 -6.35 -29.85
N ILE A 173 -10.52 -7.09 -28.84
CA ILE A 173 -10.29 -6.78 -27.43
C ILE A 173 -8.86 -7.16 -27.06
N GLN A 174 -8.11 -6.23 -26.47
CA GLN A 174 -6.80 -6.48 -25.89
C GLN A 174 -6.89 -6.37 -24.36
N ILE A 175 -6.76 -7.49 -23.67
CA ILE A 175 -6.82 -7.48 -22.20
C ILE A 175 -5.44 -7.08 -21.66
N ILE A 176 -5.43 -6.04 -20.82
CA ILE A 176 -4.32 -5.66 -19.95
C ILE A 176 -4.69 -6.15 -18.55
N ASN A 177 -4.11 -7.28 -18.16
CA ASN A 177 -4.36 -7.95 -16.90
C ASN A 177 -3.25 -7.63 -15.88
N ARG A 178 -3.48 -8.01 -14.63
CA ARG A 178 -2.52 -7.85 -13.54
C ARG A 178 -2.02 -9.23 -13.07
N PRO A 179 -0.80 -9.32 -12.53
CA PRO A 179 -0.31 -10.56 -11.91
C PRO A 179 -1.18 -11.01 -10.73
N SER A 180 -1.06 -12.28 -10.35
CA SER A 180 -1.81 -12.87 -9.22
C SER A 180 -1.47 -12.25 -7.84
N SER A 181 -0.32 -11.58 -7.72
CA SER A 181 0.07 -10.78 -6.56
C SER A 181 -0.78 -9.52 -6.38
N SER A 182 -1.46 -9.05 -7.43
CA SER A 182 -2.28 -7.84 -7.39
C SER A 182 -3.51 -8.01 -6.50
N GLY A 183 -3.69 -7.07 -5.57
CA GLY A 183 -4.95 -6.95 -4.82
C GLY A 183 -6.05 -6.29 -5.66
N THR A 184 -5.69 -5.41 -6.61
CA THR A 184 -6.62 -4.89 -7.62
C THR A 184 -7.26 -6.02 -8.42
N ARG A 185 -6.47 -7.01 -8.88
CA ARG A 185 -7.01 -8.21 -9.55
C ARG A 185 -7.91 -9.00 -8.63
N ALA A 186 -7.45 -9.30 -7.40
CA ALA A 186 -8.23 -10.09 -6.47
C ALA A 186 -9.60 -9.44 -6.17
N THR A 187 -9.60 -8.13 -5.94
CA THR A 187 -10.82 -7.34 -5.72
C THR A 187 -11.72 -7.36 -6.95
N PHE A 188 -11.16 -7.13 -8.14
CA PHE A 188 -11.94 -7.13 -9.39
C PHE A 188 -12.53 -8.51 -9.71
N GLU A 189 -11.74 -9.59 -9.56
CA GLU A 189 -12.21 -10.97 -9.72
C GLU A 189 -13.34 -11.31 -8.75
N THR A 190 -13.17 -10.97 -7.47
CA THR A 190 -14.18 -11.27 -6.44
C THR A 190 -15.46 -10.47 -6.64
N TYR A 191 -15.35 -9.15 -6.82
CA TYR A 191 -16.52 -8.27 -6.73
C TYR A 191 -17.08 -7.83 -8.09
N ALA A 192 -16.25 -7.72 -9.13
CA ALA A 192 -16.75 -7.44 -10.48
C ALA A 192 -17.14 -8.72 -11.21
N LEU A 193 -16.27 -9.74 -11.22
CA LEU A 193 -16.48 -10.98 -11.97
C LEU A 193 -17.26 -12.04 -11.16
N GLY A 194 -17.12 -12.05 -9.83
CA GLY A 194 -17.65 -13.11 -8.97
C GLY A 194 -16.91 -14.44 -9.11
N GLN A 195 -15.74 -14.45 -9.75
CA GLN A 195 -14.91 -15.63 -9.94
C GLN A 195 -13.49 -15.22 -10.33
N LYS A 196 -12.52 -16.11 -10.06
CA LYS A 196 -11.15 -15.95 -10.55
C LYS A 196 -11.10 -16.09 -12.06
N SER A 197 -10.19 -15.35 -12.69
CA SER A 197 -9.91 -15.45 -14.11
C SER A 197 -8.54 -16.11 -14.31
N GLU A 198 -8.43 -16.98 -15.32
CA GLU A 198 -7.14 -17.51 -15.75
C GLU A 198 -6.44 -16.52 -16.69
N ASP A 199 -5.12 -16.62 -16.76
CA ASP A 199 -4.36 -15.79 -17.70
C ASP A 199 -4.59 -16.28 -19.13
N LEU A 200 -5.24 -15.44 -19.93
CA LEU A 200 -5.53 -15.74 -21.32
C LEU A 200 -4.30 -15.56 -22.21
N GLN A 201 -4.15 -16.45 -23.20
CA GLN A 201 -3.10 -16.32 -24.19
C GLN A 201 -3.22 -14.99 -24.95
N GLY A 202 -2.13 -14.21 -24.97
CA GLY A 202 -2.10 -12.90 -25.62
C GLY A 202 -2.63 -11.74 -24.77
N SER A 203 -3.05 -11.99 -23.52
CA SER A 203 -3.21 -10.92 -22.53
C SER A 203 -1.83 -10.34 -22.15
N ILE A 204 -1.80 -9.05 -21.87
CA ILE A 204 -0.60 -8.37 -21.34
C ILE A 204 -0.70 -8.39 -19.83
N GLN A 205 0.38 -8.77 -19.15
CA GLN A 205 0.45 -8.78 -17.68
C GLN A 205 1.31 -7.62 -17.22
N GLU A 206 0.76 -6.76 -16.37
CA GLU A 206 1.46 -5.58 -15.87
C GLU A 206 1.13 -5.32 -14.40
N ASP A 207 2.15 -5.12 -13.57
CA ASP A 207 1.97 -4.92 -12.13
C ASP A 207 1.71 -3.46 -11.77
N SER A 208 2.33 -2.52 -12.49
CA SER A 208 2.21 -1.09 -12.22
C SER A 208 0.86 -0.55 -12.69
N SER A 209 0.05 -0.01 -11.76
CA SER A 209 -1.21 0.66 -12.08
C SER A 209 -1.02 1.81 -13.07
N GLY A 210 0.07 2.58 -12.95
CA GLY A 210 0.40 3.65 -13.89
C GLY A 210 0.73 3.13 -15.29
N THR A 211 1.42 1.99 -15.39
CA THR A 211 1.72 1.36 -16.70
C THR A 211 0.48 0.75 -17.32
N VAL A 212 -0.42 0.13 -16.53
CA VAL A 212 -1.72 -0.35 -17.01
C VAL A 212 -2.54 0.78 -17.60
N ARG A 213 -2.66 1.92 -16.89
CA ARG A 213 -3.35 3.12 -17.40
C ARG A 213 -2.81 3.53 -18.76
N LYS A 214 -1.49 3.67 -18.85
CA LYS A 214 -0.81 4.04 -20.10
C LYS A 214 -1.12 3.05 -21.22
N LEU A 215 -0.96 1.75 -20.97
CA LEU A 215 -1.22 0.70 -21.96
C LEU A 215 -2.68 0.70 -22.44
N VAL A 216 -3.64 0.86 -21.53
CA VAL A 216 -5.06 0.95 -21.88
C VAL A 216 -5.32 2.18 -22.76
N GLY A 217 -4.78 3.34 -22.40
CA GLY A 217 -4.95 4.58 -23.16
C GLY A 217 -4.28 4.55 -24.55
N GLU A 218 -3.15 3.87 -24.68
CA GLU A 218 -2.38 3.83 -25.93
C GLU A 218 -2.75 2.66 -26.87
N THR A 219 -3.43 1.62 -26.37
CA THR A 219 -3.71 0.40 -27.14
C THR A 219 -5.17 0.36 -27.62
N PRO A 220 -5.43 0.46 -28.95
CA PRO A 220 -6.79 0.39 -29.48
C PRO A 220 -7.53 -0.89 -29.06
N GLY A 221 -8.77 -0.73 -28.59
CA GLY A 221 -9.59 -1.84 -28.13
C GLY A 221 -9.17 -2.45 -26.79
N ALA A 222 -8.22 -1.85 -26.07
CA ALA A 222 -7.78 -2.39 -24.80
C ALA A 222 -8.83 -2.24 -23.70
N ILE A 223 -8.83 -3.22 -22.80
CA ILE A 223 -9.57 -3.22 -21.54
C ILE A 223 -8.64 -3.66 -20.41
N GLY A 224 -8.76 -3.02 -19.26
CA GLY A 224 -8.13 -3.41 -18.00
C GLY A 224 -9.01 -3.01 -16.84
N TYR A 225 -8.43 -2.94 -15.65
CA TYR A 225 -9.10 -2.46 -14.45
C TYR A 225 -8.11 -1.73 -13.54
N LEU A 226 -8.57 -0.65 -12.91
CA LEU A 226 -7.76 0.26 -12.10
C LEU A 226 -8.54 0.77 -10.90
N ALA A 227 -7.81 1.09 -9.83
CA ALA A 227 -8.34 1.88 -8.73
C ALA A 227 -8.71 3.30 -9.19
N LEU A 228 -9.72 3.92 -8.57
CA LEU A 228 -10.18 5.25 -8.96
C LEU A 228 -9.08 6.31 -8.87
N SER A 229 -8.10 6.10 -7.99
CA SER A 229 -6.93 6.98 -7.82
C SER A 229 -5.99 7.05 -9.02
N TYR A 230 -6.12 6.15 -9.99
CA TYR A 230 -5.36 6.17 -11.22
C TYR A 230 -6.13 6.70 -12.42
N LEU A 231 -7.41 7.07 -12.26
CA LEU A 231 -8.24 7.51 -13.38
C LEU A 231 -7.91 8.94 -13.80
N ASP A 232 -7.78 9.13 -15.11
CA ASP A 232 -7.62 10.44 -15.74
C ASP A 232 -8.25 10.41 -17.15
N GLU A 233 -8.15 11.52 -17.89
CA GLU A 233 -8.75 11.68 -19.21
C GLU A 233 -8.09 10.81 -20.31
N SER A 234 -6.96 10.14 -20.02
CA SER A 234 -6.28 9.27 -21.00
C SER A 234 -6.97 7.93 -21.23
N ILE A 235 -7.92 7.57 -20.38
CA ILE A 235 -8.67 6.32 -20.42
C ILE A 235 -10.17 6.58 -20.22
N LYS A 236 -11.00 5.65 -20.67
CA LYS A 236 -12.44 5.72 -20.44
C LYS A 236 -12.86 4.71 -19.37
N VAL A 237 -13.66 5.16 -18.41
CA VAL A 237 -14.21 4.32 -17.35
C VAL A 237 -15.54 3.72 -17.82
N LEU A 238 -15.73 2.42 -17.65
CA LEU A 238 -16.98 1.74 -17.97
C LEU A 238 -17.93 1.72 -16.77
N LYS A 239 -19.22 1.86 -17.02
CA LYS A 239 -20.26 1.57 -16.03
C LYS A 239 -20.35 0.06 -15.80
N TYR A 240 -20.58 -0.33 -14.54
CA TYR A 240 -20.80 -1.71 -14.13
C TYR A 240 -22.30 -1.93 -13.90
N ASP A 241 -22.94 -2.78 -14.71
CA ASP A 241 -24.41 -2.97 -14.68
C ASP A 241 -25.18 -1.63 -14.75
N GLY A 242 -24.67 -0.67 -15.52
CA GLY A 242 -25.24 0.67 -15.67
C GLY A 242 -24.87 1.68 -14.56
N VAL A 243 -24.17 1.26 -13.51
CA VAL A 243 -23.74 2.12 -12.40
C VAL A 243 -22.34 2.69 -12.67
N GLU A 244 -22.19 4.00 -12.48
CA GLU A 244 -20.90 4.69 -12.60
C GLU A 244 -20.00 4.43 -11.37
N ALA A 245 -18.71 4.24 -11.61
CA ALA A 245 -17.71 4.04 -10.56
C ALA A 245 -17.30 5.37 -9.93
N THR A 246 -18.19 5.97 -9.13
CA THR A 246 -17.95 7.23 -8.42
C THR A 246 -17.71 6.99 -6.94
N VAL A 247 -17.02 7.91 -6.27
CA VAL A 247 -16.84 7.89 -4.80
C VAL A 247 -18.18 7.79 -4.07
N GLU A 248 -19.19 8.54 -4.52
CA GLU A 248 -20.54 8.49 -3.96
C GLU A 248 -21.17 7.09 -4.08
N ASN A 249 -21.14 6.50 -5.28
CA ASN A 249 -21.73 5.18 -5.50
C ASN A 249 -20.98 4.06 -4.76
N VAL A 250 -19.67 4.20 -4.57
CA VAL A 250 -18.90 3.28 -3.73
C VAL A 250 -19.29 3.43 -2.27
N ALA A 251 -19.32 4.67 -1.76
CA ALA A 251 -19.59 4.97 -0.35
C ALA A 251 -20.99 4.50 0.10
N ASN A 252 -22.00 4.67 -0.75
CA ASN A 252 -23.38 4.24 -0.47
C ASN A 252 -23.67 2.77 -0.83
N GLY A 253 -22.71 2.08 -1.46
CA GLY A 253 -22.81 0.66 -1.83
C GLY A 253 -23.53 0.34 -3.15
N THR A 254 -23.93 1.34 -3.92
CA THR A 254 -24.53 1.14 -5.26
C THR A 254 -23.52 0.58 -6.26
N TYR A 255 -22.25 0.96 -6.13
CA TYR A 255 -21.13 0.40 -6.89
C TYR A 255 -20.38 -0.64 -6.05
N PRO A 256 -20.39 -1.94 -6.40
CA PRO A 256 -19.96 -3.00 -5.48
C PRO A 256 -18.45 -3.26 -5.50
N VAL A 257 -17.72 -2.76 -6.49
CA VAL A 257 -16.31 -3.09 -6.72
C VAL A 257 -15.42 -2.08 -6.01
N TRP A 258 -15.07 -2.39 -4.77
CA TRP A 258 -14.24 -1.56 -3.91
C TRP A 258 -13.47 -2.42 -2.91
N ALA A 259 -12.45 -1.87 -2.27
CA ALA A 259 -11.74 -2.54 -1.18
C ALA A 259 -11.24 -1.54 -0.13
N TYR A 260 -10.92 -2.04 1.07
CA TYR A 260 -10.16 -1.28 2.05
C TYR A 260 -8.70 -1.22 1.62
N GLU A 261 -8.07 -0.10 1.96
CA GLU A 261 -6.64 0.11 1.79
C GLU A 261 -5.97 -0.08 3.15
N HIS A 262 -5.19 -1.14 3.25
CA HIS A 262 -4.57 -1.62 4.47
C HIS A 262 -3.07 -1.31 4.48
N MET A 263 -2.55 -0.93 5.65
CA MET A 263 -1.12 -0.81 5.94
C MET A 263 -0.78 -1.74 7.09
N TYR A 264 -0.38 -2.97 6.79
CA TYR A 264 -0.10 -3.99 7.82
C TYR A 264 1.26 -3.79 8.46
N THR A 265 1.38 -4.07 9.76
CA THR A 265 2.67 -4.28 10.45
C THR A 265 2.77 -5.69 10.98
N LYS A 266 4.00 -6.19 11.19
CA LYS A 266 4.21 -7.46 11.89
C LYS A 266 4.23 -7.25 13.40
N GLY A 267 3.15 -7.63 14.06
CA GLY A 267 2.92 -7.29 15.46
C GLY A 267 2.82 -5.78 15.70
N GLU A 268 3.10 -5.37 16.93
CA GLU A 268 3.05 -3.96 17.34
C GLU A 268 4.04 -3.11 16.52
N PRO A 269 3.59 -1.97 15.95
CA PRO A 269 4.44 -1.11 15.16
C PRO A 269 5.57 -0.50 16.00
N SER A 270 6.73 -0.27 15.37
CA SER A 270 7.78 0.56 15.95
C SER A 270 7.27 1.99 16.20
N GLU A 271 7.94 2.78 17.05
CA GLU A 271 7.55 4.17 17.32
C GLU A 271 7.42 4.99 16.03
N LEU A 272 8.37 4.82 15.10
CA LEU A 272 8.36 5.49 13.80
C LEU A 272 7.22 4.99 12.89
N ALA A 273 7.02 3.67 12.79
CA ALA A 273 5.92 3.11 12.01
C ALA A 273 4.56 3.57 12.55
N LYS A 274 4.40 3.57 13.88
CA LYS A 274 3.19 4.04 14.55
C LYS A 274 2.94 5.52 14.26
N ALA A 275 3.96 6.37 14.38
CA ALA A 275 3.82 7.80 14.09
C ALA A 275 3.41 8.05 12.63
N PHE A 276 3.94 7.29 11.68
CA PHE A 276 3.53 7.39 10.28
C PHE A 276 2.09 6.89 10.05
N LEU A 277 1.70 5.76 10.65
CA LEU A 277 0.32 5.25 10.58
C LEU A 277 -0.69 6.21 11.23
N ASP A 278 -0.34 6.81 12.36
CA ASP A 278 -1.16 7.85 13.00
C ASP A 278 -1.27 9.09 12.08
N PHE A 279 -0.18 9.47 11.40
CA PHE A 279 -0.17 10.57 10.44
C PHE A 279 -1.12 10.33 9.26
N MET A 280 -1.17 9.10 8.74
CA MET A 280 -2.12 8.70 7.68
C MET A 280 -3.58 8.93 8.08
N LEU A 281 -3.89 8.89 9.39
CA LEU A 281 -5.25 9.04 9.92
C LEU A 281 -5.57 10.47 10.38
N THR A 282 -4.65 11.42 10.22
CA THR A 282 -4.89 12.82 10.57
C THR A 282 -5.95 13.44 9.66
N ASP A 283 -6.63 14.47 10.16
CA ASP A 283 -7.60 15.25 9.37
C ASP A 283 -6.97 15.85 8.10
N GLU A 284 -5.67 16.19 8.13
CA GLU A 284 -4.97 16.69 6.96
C GLU A 284 -4.96 15.65 5.84
N ILE A 285 -4.56 14.41 6.14
CA ILE A 285 -4.50 13.33 5.15
C ILE A 285 -5.91 12.86 4.77
N GLN A 286 -6.78 12.61 5.77
CA GLN A 286 -8.10 12.03 5.55
C GLN A 286 -9.06 12.97 4.83
N ASN A 287 -9.04 14.28 5.12
CA ASN A 287 -9.97 15.21 4.48
C ASN A 287 -9.38 15.93 3.25
N ASN A 288 -8.08 15.78 2.97
CA ASN A 288 -7.45 16.33 1.75
C ASN A 288 -6.89 15.22 0.86
N ASP A 289 -5.72 14.66 1.17
CA ASP A 289 -4.98 13.78 0.26
C ASP A 289 -5.78 12.53 -0.14
N VAL A 290 -6.48 11.91 0.81
CA VAL A 290 -7.39 10.76 0.54
C VAL A 290 -8.46 11.16 -0.48
N VAL A 291 -9.10 12.32 -0.32
CA VAL A 291 -10.19 12.78 -1.19
C VAL A 291 -9.66 13.25 -2.54
N GLU A 292 -8.58 14.03 -2.57
CA GLU A 292 -7.99 14.59 -3.78
C GLU A 292 -7.49 13.48 -4.72
N LEU A 293 -6.92 12.42 -4.16
CA LEU A 293 -6.45 11.27 -4.91
C LEU A 293 -7.56 10.26 -5.25
N GLY A 294 -8.84 10.57 -4.99
CA GLY A 294 -9.96 9.71 -5.38
C GLY A 294 -10.17 8.46 -4.52
N TYR A 295 -9.58 8.43 -3.31
CA TYR A 295 -9.94 7.47 -2.26
C TYR A 295 -11.10 7.99 -1.42
N ILE A 296 -11.57 7.15 -0.50
CA ILE A 296 -12.71 7.40 0.36
C ILE A 296 -12.26 7.22 1.81
N PRO A 297 -12.41 8.23 2.68
CA PRO A 297 -12.14 8.07 4.09
C PRO A 297 -13.10 7.03 4.69
N ALA A 298 -12.62 6.15 5.56
CA ALA A 298 -13.44 5.06 6.09
C ALA A 298 -14.70 5.56 6.83
N ASN A 299 -14.65 6.76 7.44
CA ASN A 299 -15.79 7.38 8.10
C ASN A 299 -16.86 7.94 7.15
N LYS A 300 -16.60 7.97 5.83
CA LYS A 300 -17.55 8.36 4.79
C LYS A 300 -18.27 7.16 4.16
N MET A 301 -17.84 5.94 4.45
CA MET A 301 -18.52 4.74 4.00
C MET A 301 -19.83 4.55 4.77
N GLU A 302 -20.93 4.33 4.04
CA GLU A 302 -22.25 3.99 4.61
C GLU A 302 -22.45 2.48 4.75
N ILE A 303 -21.50 1.71 4.22
CA ILE A 303 -21.47 0.26 4.28
C ILE A 303 -20.09 -0.23 4.73
N LYS A 304 -20.07 -1.40 5.36
CA LYS A 304 -18.84 -2.10 5.73
C LYS A 304 -18.81 -3.48 5.13
N ARG A 305 -17.62 -3.95 4.82
CA ARG A 305 -17.38 -5.30 4.31
C ARG A 305 -16.48 -6.07 5.28
N ASP A 306 -16.89 -7.25 5.71
CA ASP A 306 -16.01 -8.13 6.46
C ASP A 306 -15.09 -8.94 5.54
N VAL A 307 -14.12 -9.65 6.12
CA VAL A 307 -13.18 -10.51 5.39
C VAL A 307 -13.86 -11.61 4.55
N ASN A 308 -15.11 -11.97 4.86
CA ASN A 308 -15.89 -12.95 4.09
C ASN A 308 -16.67 -12.31 2.93
N GLY A 309 -16.59 -10.99 2.77
CA GLY A 309 -17.33 -10.24 1.76
C GLY A 309 -18.75 -9.85 2.18
N THR A 310 -19.14 -10.06 3.43
CA THR A 310 -20.49 -9.73 3.92
C THR A 310 -20.63 -8.22 4.08
N ILE A 311 -21.67 -7.64 3.47
CA ILE A 311 -21.98 -6.21 3.58
C ILE A 311 -22.92 -5.95 4.76
N THR A 312 -22.57 -4.95 5.58
CA THR A 312 -23.41 -4.40 6.66
C THR A 312 -23.54 -2.88 6.51
N LYS A 313 -24.57 -2.29 7.12
CA LYS A 313 -24.78 -0.84 7.23
C LYS A 313 -24.43 -0.38 8.64
#